data_AF-A0A2V3IGY3-F1
#
_entry.id   AF-A0A2V3IGY3-F1
#
_cell.length_a   1.000
_cell.length_b   1.000
_cell.length_c   1.000
_cell.angle_alpha   90.00
_cell.angle_beta   90.00
_cell.angle_gamma   90.00
#
_symmetry.space_group_name_H-M   'P 1'
#
loop_
_entity.id
_entity.type
_entity.pdbx_description
1 polymer ?
#
loop_
_entity_poly.entity_id
_entity_poly.type
_entity_poly.pdbx_seq_one_letter_code
_entity_poly.pdbx_strand_id
1 'polypeptide(L)'
;MATMLQASARQLSRVGTRAFRATPAAQGAGGYDYLHAPYMYQLRFKPAPKFLTAVLIGGGVATGAGIPLFAVWFGQKKAGII
;
A
#
# COMPACT_ATOMS: atom_id res chain seq x y z
N MET A 1 -0.59 -56.64 -18.98
CA MET A 1 0.48 -55.65 -19.24
C MET A 1 -0.03 -54.27 -19.69
N ALA A 2 -1.34 -53.99 -19.79
CA ALA A 2 -1.85 -52.68 -20.21
C ALA A 2 -1.94 -51.63 -19.07
N THR A 3 -2.02 -52.07 -17.82
CA THR A 3 -2.20 -51.21 -16.63
C THR A 3 -0.94 -50.44 -16.22
N MET A 4 0.26 -50.97 -16.48
CA MET A 4 1.51 -50.25 -16.20
C MET A 4 1.72 -49.05 -17.14
N LEU A 5 1.38 -49.20 -18.43
CA LEU A 5 1.49 -48.14 -19.43
C LEU A 5 0.59 -46.93 -19.11
N GLN A 6 -0.62 -47.19 -18.60
CA GLN A 6 -1.54 -46.13 -18.14
C GLN A 6 -1.07 -45.43 -16.87
N ALA A 7 -0.40 -46.14 -15.96
CA ALA A 7 0.20 -45.53 -14.76
C ALA A 7 1.37 -44.61 -15.13
N SER A 8 2.24 -45.04 -16.05
CA SER A 8 3.36 -44.25 -16.57
C SER A 8 2.89 -42.99 -17.29
N ALA A 9 1.83 -43.08 -18.10
CA ALA A 9 1.24 -41.95 -18.79
C ALA A 9 0.64 -40.91 -17.82
N ARG A 10 0.04 -41.35 -16.71
CA ARG A 10 -0.49 -40.47 -15.65
C ARG A 10 0.61 -39.82 -14.80
N GLN A 11 1.76 -40.47 -14.64
CA GLN A 11 2.92 -39.86 -13.96
C GLN A 11 3.60 -38.81 -14.84
N LEU A 12 3.77 -39.08 -16.14
CA LEU A 12 4.34 -38.12 -17.10
C LEU A 12 3.48 -36.85 -17.23
N SER A 13 2.15 -36.96 -17.27
CA SER A 13 1.26 -35.80 -17.33
C SER A 13 1.26 -34.94 -16.06
N ARG A 14 1.53 -35.53 -14.89
CA ARG A 14 1.70 -34.81 -13.61
C ARG A 14 3.04 -34.10 -13.49
N VAL A 15 4.09 -34.60 -14.14
CA VAL A 15 5.42 -33.98 -14.15
C VAL A 15 5.46 -32.78 -15.10
N GLY A 16 4.84 -32.88 -16.28
CA GLY A 16 4.77 -31.79 -17.25
C GLY A 16 3.98 -30.56 -16.77
N THR A 17 2.92 -30.76 -15.97
CA THR A 17 2.09 -29.67 -15.44
C THR A 17 2.69 -28.94 -14.24
N ARG A 18 3.63 -29.57 -13.51
CA ARG A 18 4.37 -28.90 -12.41
C ARG A 18 5.54 -28.06 -12.90
N ALA A 19 6.18 -28.46 -14.00
CA ALA A 19 7.32 -27.71 -14.57
C ALA A 19 6.90 -26.33 -15.12
N PHE A 20 5.70 -26.21 -15.70
CA PHE A 20 5.17 -24.94 -16.20
C PHE A 20 4.52 -24.04 -15.14
N ARG A 21 4.43 -24.49 -13.89
CA ARG A 21 3.97 -23.66 -12.74
C ARG A 21 5.10 -23.06 -11.93
N ALA A 22 6.34 -23.31 -12.33
CA ALA A 22 7.51 -22.66 -11.74
C ALA A 22 7.87 -21.39 -12.52
N THR A 23 6.90 -20.48 -12.70
CA THR A 23 7.28 -19.07 -12.77
C THR A 23 7.61 -18.69 -11.33
N PRO A 24 8.86 -18.41 -10.95
CA PRO A 24 9.08 -17.74 -9.68
C PRO A 24 8.30 -16.44 -9.79
N ALA A 25 7.21 -16.34 -9.04
CA ALA A 25 6.55 -15.06 -8.83
C ALA A 25 7.67 -14.12 -8.41
N ALA A 26 7.88 -13.05 -9.17
CA ALA A 26 8.87 -12.05 -8.84
C ALA A 26 8.57 -11.59 -7.42
N GLN A 27 9.36 -12.07 -6.45
CA GLN A 27 9.41 -11.56 -5.09
C GLN A 27 9.97 -10.15 -5.21
N GLY A 28 9.14 -9.19 -5.59
CA GLY A 28 9.63 -7.85 -5.92
C GLY A 28 8.76 -7.03 -6.85
N ALA A 29 7.70 -7.57 -7.45
CA ALA A 29 6.68 -6.74 -8.10
C ALA A 29 5.50 -6.60 -7.14
N GLY A 30 5.69 -5.80 -6.08
CA GLY A 30 4.66 -5.41 -5.13
C GLY A 30 3.58 -4.58 -5.83
N GLY A 31 2.74 -5.24 -6.64
CA GLY A 31 1.41 -4.75 -6.91
C GLY A 31 0.74 -4.61 -5.55
N TYR A 32 0.33 -3.39 -5.23
CA TYR A 32 -0.31 -3.07 -3.97
C TYR A 32 -1.68 -3.75 -3.89
N ASP A 33 -1.68 -5.05 -3.63
CA ASP A 33 -2.89 -5.79 -3.35
C ASP A 33 -3.30 -5.49 -1.90
N TYR A 34 -3.80 -4.27 -1.71
CA TYR A 34 -4.34 -3.81 -0.42
C TYR A 34 -5.61 -4.58 -0.04
N LEU A 35 -6.25 -5.28 -0.99
CA LEU A 35 -7.49 -6.03 -0.77
C LEU A 35 -7.25 -7.33 -0.01
N HIS A 36 -6.10 -7.98 -0.21
CA HIS A 36 -5.71 -9.21 0.49
C HIS A 36 -4.68 -8.98 1.60
N ALA A 37 -4.34 -7.72 1.89
CA ALA A 37 -3.41 -7.39 2.95
C ALA A 37 -3.99 -7.76 4.34
N PRO A 38 -3.18 -8.31 5.26
CA PRO A 38 -3.64 -8.65 6.61
C PRO A 38 -4.05 -7.41 7.44
N TYR A 39 -3.58 -6.23 7.03
CA TYR A 39 -3.90 -4.96 7.65
C TYR A 39 -4.28 -3.94 6.58
N MET A 40 -5.36 -3.21 6.83
CA MET A 40 -5.86 -2.15 5.94
C MET A 40 -4.84 -1.02 5.75
N TYR A 41 -4.10 -0.66 6.81
CA TYR A 41 -3.08 0.38 6.76
C TYR A 41 -1.71 -0.15 7.16
N GLN A 42 -0.83 -0.29 6.17
CA GLN A 42 0.56 -0.71 6.34
C GLN A 42 1.50 0.46 6.64
N LEU A 43 1.13 1.30 7.61
CA LEU A 43 1.84 2.55 7.94
C LEU A 43 3.30 2.32 8.34
N ARG A 44 3.62 1.18 8.97
CA ARG A 44 4.98 0.84 9.43
C ARG A 44 5.97 0.59 8.29
N PHE A 45 5.49 0.19 7.11
CA PHE A 45 6.31 -0.12 5.95
C PHE A 45 6.54 1.08 5.02
N LYS A 46 5.89 2.22 5.30
CA LYS A 46 6.16 3.46 4.58
C LYS A 46 7.55 3.99 4.97
N PRO A 47 8.31 4.58 4.04
CA PRO A 47 9.55 5.26 4.39
C PRO A 47 9.25 6.44 5.34
N ALA A 48 10.06 6.58 6.40
CA ALA A 48 9.95 7.64 7.40
C ALA A 48 8.51 7.85 7.98
N PRO A 49 7.86 6.82 8.54
CA PRO A 49 6.44 6.87 8.88
C PRO A 49 6.14 7.84 10.03
N LYS A 50 7.08 8.00 10.96
CA LYS A 50 6.98 8.96 12.08
C LYS A 50 7.02 10.39 11.59
N PHE A 51 7.91 10.69 10.64
CA PHE A 51 8.02 12.04 10.07
C PHE A 51 6.76 12.41 9.30
N LEU A 52 6.25 11.52 8.44
CA LEU A 52 5.00 11.76 7.71
C LEU A 52 3.82 11.98 8.66
N THR A 53 3.72 11.17 9.72
CA THR A 53 2.66 11.33 10.72
C THR A 53 2.78 12.67 11.44
N ALA A 54 3.99 13.07 11.84
CA ALA A 54 4.23 14.34 12.50
C ALA A 54 3.91 15.54 11.60
N VAL A 55 4.28 15.49 10.31
CA VAL A 55 3.95 16.53 9.33
C VAL A 55 2.44 16.62 9.12
N LEU A 56 1.73 15.49 9.04
CA LEU A 56 0.28 15.47 8.88
C LEU A 56 -0.43 16.07 10.10
N ILE A 57 -0.05 15.65 11.31
CA ILE A 57 -0.62 16.19 12.55
C ILE A 57 -0.28 17.68 12.69
N GLY A 58 0.99 18.05 12.50
CA GLY A 58 1.45 19.42 12.60
C GLY A 58 0.77 20.33 11.58
N GLY A 59 0.65 19.88 10.33
CA GLY A 59 -0.08 20.58 9.28
C GLY A 59 -1.55 20.76 9.64
N GLY A 60 -2.22 19.71 10.13
CA GLY A 60 -3.61 19.79 10.57
C GLY A 60 -3.83 20.82 11.69
N VAL A 61 -2.97 20.80 12.70
CA VAL A 61 -3.04 21.78 13.81
C VAL A 61 -2.74 23.20 13.33
N ALA A 62 -1.71 23.37 12.50
CA ALA A 62 -1.34 24.67 11.95
C ALA A 62 -2.45 25.25 11.07
N THR A 63 -3.15 24.43 10.28
CA THR A 63 -4.31 24.88 9.50
C THR A 63 -5.49 25.24 10.40
N GLY A 64 -5.79 24.41 11.40
CA GLY A 64 -6.90 24.65 12.33
C GLY A 64 -6.75 25.93 13.13
N ALA A 65 -5.53 26.25 13.59
CA ALA A 65 -5.24 27.50 14.30
C ALA A 65 -4.97 28.68 13.34
N GLY A 66 -4.31 28.42 12.20
CA GLY A 66 -3.87 29.44 11.27
C GLY A 66 -5.01 30.13 10.53
N ILE A 67 -6.03 29.38 10.09
CA ILE A 67 -7.19 29.95 9.38
C ILE A 67 -7.92 31.03 10.21
N PRO A 68 -8.34 30.78 11.46
CA PRO A 68 -9.05 31.80 12.24
C PRO A 68 -8.16 33.01 12.56
N LEU A 69 -6.87 32.81 12.84
CA LEU A 69 -5.93 33.92 13.06
C LEU A 69 -5.77 34.77 11.80
N PHE A 70 -5.62 34.14 10.64
CA PHE A 70 -5.54 34.84 9.36
C PHE A 70 -6.83 35.59 9.04
N ALA A 71 -7.99 35.00 9.30
CA ALA A 71 -9.28 35.63 9.08
C ALA A 71 -9.45 36.91 9.91
N VAL A 72 -9.06 36.89 11.18
CA VAL A 72 -9.07 38.08 12.06
C VAL A 72 -8.10 39.13 11.54
N TRP A 73 -6.85 38.75 11.25
CA TRP A 73 -5.84 39.68 10.75
C TRP A 73 -6.28 40.34 9.44
N PHE A 74 -6.77 39.56 8.49
CA PHE A 74 -7.26 40.06 7.20
C PHE A 74 -8.48 40.97 7.36
N GLY A 75 -9.39 40.61 8.27
CA GLY A 75 -10.55 41.44 8.61
C GLY A 75 -10.14 42.79 9.20
N GLN A 76 -9.18 42.80 10.13
CA GLN A 76 -8.66 44.02 10.73
C GLN A 76 -7.90 44.90 9.72
N LYS A 77 -7.13 44.29 8.81
CA LYS A 77 -6.48 44.98 7.68
C LYS A 77 -7.48 45.68 6.77
N LYS A 78 -8.58 45.00 6.44
CA LYS A 78 -9.66 45.57 5.64
C LYS A 78 -10.42 46.68 6.38
N ALA A 79 -10.55 46.55 7.70
CA ALA A 79 -11.20 47.55 8.55
C ALA A 79 -10.31 48.78 8.86
N GLY A 80 -9.02 48.76 8.47
CA GLY A 80 -8.09 49.85 8.72
C GLY A 80 -7.69 50.02 10.20
N ILE A 81 -7.91 48.99 11.02
CA ILE A 81 -7.55 48.99 12.45
C ILE A 81 -6.04 48.74 12.63
N ILE A 82 -5.47 47.92 11.75
CA ILE A 82 -4.03 47.61 11.62
C ILE A 82 -3.63 47.55 10.16
#